data_AF-A0A9P9CZI9-F1
#
_entry.id   AF-A0A9P9CZI9-F1
#
_cell.length_a   1.000
_cell.length_b   1.000
_cell.length_c   1.000
_cell.angle_alpha   90.00
_cell.angle_beta   90.00
_cell.angle_gamma   90.00
#
_symmetry.space_group_name_H-M   'P 1'
#
loop_
_entity.id
_entity.type
_entity.pdbx_description
1 polymer ?
#
loop_
_entity_poly.entity_id
_entity_poly.type
_entity_poly.pdbx_seq_one_letter_code
_entity_poly.pdbx_strand_id
1 'polypeptide(L)'
;ESQEYSCAEDNETTPWLKHTRWPELFRNRPLDIITASARQPARGPNRDNEDYLLGAWRGVPLRSPAAAEARLRVLMRAVDDVFDRAEATLASTSY
;
A
#
# COMPACT_ATOMS: atom_id res chain seq x y z
N GLU A 1 30.02 -2.50 4.12
CA GLU A 1 29.62 -1.67 2.97
C GLU A 1 28.10 -1.71 2.87
N SER A 2 27.46 -0.61 3.28
CA SER A 2 26.00 -0.51 3.29
C SER A 2 25.55 -0.13 1.89
N GLN A 3 24.83 -1.03 1.23
CA GLN A 3 24.24 -0.78 -0.08
C GLN A 3 23.15 0.29 0.08
N GLU A 4 23.52 1.53 -0.24
CA GLU A 4 22.57 2.61 -0.45
C GLU A 4 21.70 2.21 -1.65
N TYR A 5 20.46 1.81 -1.37
CA TYR A 5 19.43 1.69 -2.39
C TYR A 5 19.18 3.11 -2.92
N SER A 6 19.92 3.47 -3.98
CA SER A 6 19.59 4.61 -4.83
C SER A 6 18.14 4.45 -5.26
N CYS A 7 17.26 5.33 -4.77
CA CYS A 7 15.90 5.44 -5.24
C CYS A 7 15.96 5.53 -6.77
N ALA A 8 15.57 4.45 -7.45
CA ALA A 8 15.44 4.44 -8.89
C ALA A 8 14.55 5.63 -9.26
N GLU A 9 15.03 6.46 -10.20
CA GLU A 9 14.44 7.71 -10.64
C GLU A 9 12.92 7.72 -10.47
N ASP A 10 12.42 8.50 -9.50
CA ASP A 10 11.01 8.81 -9.34
C ASP A 10 10.57 9.52 -10.63
N ASN A 11 10.17 8.72 -11.62
CA ASN A 11 9.68 9.21 -12.88
C ASN A 11 8.27 9.76 -12.66
N GLU A 12 8.19 10.96 -12.09
CA GLU A 12 7.00 11.80 -11.91
C GLU A 12 6.29 12.15 -13.24
N THR A 13 6.62 11.49 -14.35
CA THR A 13 6.10 11.83 -15.69
C THR A 13 5.39 10.70 -16.43
N THR A 14 4.98 9.62 -15.74
CA THR A 14 4.10 8.65 -16.40
C THR A 14 2.78 9.32 -16.84
N PRO A 15 2.20 8.93 -17.98
CA PRO A 15 0.97 9.55 -18.50
C PRO A 15 -0.20 9.51 -17.51
N TRP A 16 -0.28 8.46 -16.69
CA TRP A 16 -1.29 8.34 -15.63
C TRP A 16 -1.11 9.39 -14.53
N LEU A 17 0.12 9.65 -14.10
CA LEU A 17 0.43 10.68 -13.10
C LEU A 17 0.13 12.10 -13.58
N LYS A 18 0.40 12.37 -14.87
CA LYS A 18 0.01 13.64 -15.52
C LYS A 18 -1.50 13.77 -15.60
N HIS A 19 -2.21 12.70 -15.95
CA HIS A 19 -3.66 12.70 -16.06
C HIS A 19 -4.36 12.94 -14.71
N THR A 20 -3.84 12.37 -13.63
CA THR A 20 -4.37 12.56 -12.27
C THR A 20 -3.89 13.84 -11.59
N ARG A 21 -3.03 14.64 -12.26
CA ARG A 21 -2.39 15.85 -11.70
C ARG A 21 -1.66 15.56 -10.38
N TRP A 22 -1.05 14.38 -10.29
CA TRP A 22 -0.34 13.94 -9.10
C TRP A 22 0.79 14.89 -8.70
N PRO A 23 1.64 15.40 -9.63
CA PRO A 23 2.71 16.34 -9.31
C PRO A 23 2.20 17.67 -8.73
N GLU A 24 1.01 18.13 -9.14
CA GLU A 24 0.40 19.34 -8.56
C GLU A 24 -0.25 19.06 -7.19
N LEU A 25 -0.95 17.93 -7.07
CA LEU A 25 -1.67 17.55 -5.83
C LEU A 25 -0.73 17.30 -4.66
N PHE A 26 0.41 16.66 -4.93
CA PHE A 26 1.38 16.29 -3.92
C PHE A 26 2.61 17.21 -3.87
N ARG A 27 2.55 18.36 -4.57
CA ARG A 27 3.57 19.40 -4.48
C ARG A 27 3.74 19.84 -3.03
N ASN A 28 4.97 19.73 -2.52
CA ASN A 28 5.34 20.05 -1.13
C ASN A 28 4.61 19.20 -0.07
N ARG A 29 4.10 18.01 -0.44
CA ARG A 29 3.57 17.04 0.51
C ARG A 29 4.65 16.02 0.89
N PRO A 30 4.61 15.50 2.12
CA PRO A 30 5.53 14.46 2.57
C PRO A 30 5.27 13.14 1.80
N LEU A 31 6.01 12.92 0.70
CA LEU A 31 5.94 11.71 -0.13
C LEU A 31 6.47 10.47 0.62
N ASP A 32 7.27 10.68 1.67
CA ASP A 32 7.71 9.66 2.62
C ASP A 32 6.52 8.98 3.31
N ILE A 33 5.42 9.70 3.55
CA ILE A 33 4.19 9.10 4.10
C ILE A 33 3.54 8.18 3.07
N ILE A 34 3.48 8.58 1.80
CA ILE A 34 2.88 7.78 0.72
C ILE A 34 3.69 6.50 0.52
N THR A 35 5.02 6.63 0.42
CA THR A 35 5.93 5.48 0.26
C THR A 35 5.92 4.58 1.50
N ALA A 36 5.85 5.12 2.71
CA ALA A 36 5.68 4.33 3.93
C ALA A 36 4.33 3.59 3.93
N SER A 37 3.24 4.24 3.49
CA SER A 37 1.91 3.62 3.41
C SER A 37 1.79 2.56 2.31
N ALA A 38 2.63 2.63 1.28
CA ALA A 38 2.72 1.60 0.24
C ALA A 38 3.42 0.32 0.74
N ARG A 39 4.18 0.38 1.85
CA ARG A 39 4.83 -0.80 2.42
C ARG A 39 3.78 -1.71 3.04
N GLN A 40 3.64 -2.89 2.46
CA GLN A 40 2.76 -3.90 3.02
C GLN A 40 3.30 -4.45 4.35
N PRO A 41 2.41 -4.81 5.29
CA PRO A 41 2.79 -5.54 6.50
C PRO A 41 3.58 -6.80 6.18
N ALA A 42 4.70 -6.99 6.90
CA ALA A 42 5.42 -8.25 6.88
C ALA A 42 4.47 -9.39 7.26
N ARG A 43 4.39 -10.42 6.43
CA ARG A 43 3.55 -11.60 6.67
C ARG A 43 4.26 -12.51 7.70
N GLY A 44 4.09 -12.21 8.99
CA GLY A 44 4.60 -13.03 10.09
C GLY A 44 3.56 -14.02 10.65
N PRO A 45 4.00 -15.05 11.42
CA PRO A 45 3.11 -16.06 12.00
C PRO A 45 2.15 -15.50 13.09
N ASN A 46 2.50 -14.41 13.76
CA ASN A 46 1.69 -13.79 14.83
C ASN A 46 0.81 -12.63 14.36
N ARG A 47 0.57 -12.50 13.06
CA ARG A 47 -0.05 -11.32 12.43
C ARG A 47 -1.44 -11.00 12.96
N ASP A 48 -2.15 -11.98 13.53
CA ASP A 48 -3.53 -11.82 14.01
C ASP A 48 -3.64 -11.26 15.43
N ASN A 49 -2.55 -11.27 16.20
CA ASN A 49 -2.61 -11.03 17.65
C ASN A 49 -1.73 -9.87 18.15
N GLU A 50 -1.05 -9.16 17.24
CA GLU A 50 -0.14 -8.07 17.57
C GLU A 50 -0.56 -6.77 16.90
N ASP A 51 -0.42 -5.66 17.63
CA ASP A 51 -0.62 -4.33 17.07
C ASP A 51 0.44 -4.06 15.99
N TYR A 52 -0.02 -3.63 14.82
CA TYR A 52 0.84 -3.41 13.67
C TYR A 52 1.54 -2.05 13.76
N LEU A 53 2.88 -2.05 13.74
CA LEU A 53 3.68 -0.83 13.70
C LEU A 53 3.58 -0.20 12.30
N LEU A 54 2.88 0.93 12.20
CA LEU A 54 2.75 1.70 10.96
C LEU A 54 4.01 2.51 10.65
N GLY A 55 4.82 2.81 11.66
CA GLY A 55 6.03 3.63 11.56
C GLY A 55 6.19 4.52 12.78
N ALA A 56 6.99 5.57 12.64
CA ALA A 56 7.16 6.59 13.69
C ALA A 56 6.86 7.99 13.14
N TRP A 57 6.08 8.77 13.87
CA TRP A 57 5.81 10.17 13.58
C TRP A 57 6.46 11.04 14.64
N ARG A 58 7.42 11.89 14.25
CA ARG A 58 8.22 12.73 15.18
C ARG A 58 8.84 11.92 16.34
N GLY A 59 9.29 10.71 16.05
CA GLY A 59 9.87 9.78 17.03
C GLY A 59 8.85 9.01 17.88
N VAL A 60 7.54 9.27 17.73
CA VAL A 60 6.48 8.52 18.41
C VAL A 60 6.04 7.35 17.55
N PRO A 61 6.09 6.10 18.03
CA PRO A 61 5.64 4.95 17.25
C PRO A 61 4.13 5.00 17.06
N LEU A 62 3.69 4.91 15.80
CA LEU A 62 2.28 4.81 15.44
C LEU A 62 1.91 3.34 15.25
N ARG A 63 0.92 2.87 15.99
CA ARG A 63 0.46 1.48 15.96
C ARG A 63 -1.02 1.40 15.56
N SER A 64 -1.33 0.44 14.72
CA SER A 64 -2.71 0.05 14.39
C SER A 64 -3.12 -1.13 15.26
N PRO A 65 -4.27 -1.08 15.96
CA PRO A 65 -4.72 -2.17 16.82
C PRO A 65 -4.91 -3.48 16.04
N ALA A 66 -4.54 -4.62 16.64
CA ALA A 66 -4.71 -5.94 16.02
C ALA A 66 -6.14 -6.19 15.49
N ALA A 67 -7.15 -5.77 16.25
CA ALA A 67 -8.56 -5.90 15.86
C ALA A 67 -8.93 -5.05 14.62
N ALA A 68 -8.30 -3.88 14.45
CA ALA A 68 -8.50 -3.05 13.27
C ALA A 68 -7.85 -3.70 12.03
N GLU A 69 -6.62 -4.20 12.18
CA GLU A 69 -5.91 -4.93 11.12
C GLU A 69 -6.60 -6.24 10.72
N ALA A 70 -7.22 -6.95 11.67
CA ALA A 70 -8.05 -8.10 11.38
C ALA A 70 -9.23 -7.74 10.48
N ARG A 71 -9.93 -6.62 10.77
CA ARG A 71 -11.04 -6.13 9.93
C ARG A 71 -10.57 -5.71 8.54
N LEU A 72 -9.46 -4.99 8.45
CA LEU A 72 -8.88 -4.59 7.15
C LEU A 72 -8.53 -5.81 6.29
N ARG A 73 -8.03 -6.90 6.90
CA ARG A 73 -7.74 -8.14 6.17
C ARG A 73 -8.99 -8.83 5.64
N VAL A 74 -10.08 -8.85 6.40
CA VAL A 74 -11.35 -9.39 5.92
C VAL A 74 -11.84 -8.59 4.71
N LEU A 75 -11.75 -7.26 4.77
CA LEU A 75 -12.11 -6.39 3.65
C LEU A 75 -11.25 -6.65 2.41
N MET A 76 -9.93 -6.75 2.57
CA MET A 76 -9.02 -7.01 1.45
C MET A 76 -9.31 -8.36 0.79
N ARG A 77 -9.57 -9.41 1.58
CA ARG A 77 -9.97 -10.72 1.02
C ARG A 77 -11.28 -10.64 0.23
N ALA A 78 -12.27 -9.90 0.73
CA ALA A 78 -13.52 -9.72 0.00
C ALA A 78 -13.33 -8.97 -1.32
N VAL A 79 -12.38 -8.03 -1.36
CA VAL A 79 -12.01 -7.31 -2.59
C VAL A 79 -11.29 -8.24 -3.57
N ASP A 80 -10.32 -9.03 -3.10
CA ASP A 80 -9.63 -10.05 -3.90
C ASP A 80 -10.65 -11.02 -4.53
N ASP A 81 -11.61 -11.53 -3.74
CA ASP A 81 -12.67 -12.43 -4.21
C ASP A 81 -13.53 -11.80 -5.34
N VAL A 82 -13.79 -10.48 -5.26
CA VAL A 82 -14.55 -9.76 -6.29
C VAL A 82 -13.74 -9.65 -7.58
N PHE A 83 -12.45 -9.34 -7.48
CA PHE A 83 -11.57 -9.28 -8.64
C PHE A 83 -11.37 -10.65 -9.28
N ASP A 84 -11.16 -11.70 -8.50
CA ASP A 84 -11.04 -13.07 -8.99
C ASP A 84 -12.29 -13.50 -9.78
N ARG A 85 -13.49 -13.15 -9.29
CA ARG A 85 -14.74 -13.42 -10.01
C ARG A 85 -14.87 -12.59 -11.30
N ALA A 86 -14.46 -11.33 -11.27
CA ALA A 86 -14.47 -10.48 -12.44
C ALA A 86 -13.50 -11.02 -13.51
N GLU A 87 -12.31 -11.46 -13.12
CA GLU A 87 -11.32 -12.10 -13.98
C GLU A 87 -11.85 -13.42 -14.55
N ALA A 88 -12.46 -14.28 -13.73
CA ALA A 88 -13.08 -15.52 -14.19
C ALA A 88 -14.20 -15.25 -15.21
N THR A 89 -15.01 -14.21 -14.98
CA THR A 89 -16.05 -13.79 -15.92
C THR A 89 -15.43 -13.32 -17.24
N LEU A 90 -14.40 -12.49 -17.18
CA LEU A 90 -13.67 -12.03 -18.36
C LEU A 90 -13.09 -13.20 -19.17
N ALA A 91 -12.44 -14.15 -18.50
CA ALA A 91 -11.89 -15.35 -19.13
C ALA A 91 -12.96 -16.24 -19.77
N SER A 92 -14.16 -16.30 -19.18
CA SER A 92 -15.28 -17.09 -19.71
C SER A 92 -16.04 -16.41 -20.86
N THR A 93 -15.86 -15.09 -21.03
CA THR A 93 -16.59 -14.27 -22.02
C THR A 93 -15.69 -13.67 -23.10
N SER A 94 -14.38 -13.97 -23.08
CA SER A 94 -13.46 -13.57 -24.13
C SER A 94 -13.83 -14.23 -25.46
N TYR A 95 -14.22 -13.40 -26.43
CA TYR A 95 -14.47 -13.77 -27.83
C TYR A 95 -13.17 -14.13 -28.57
#